data_AF-A0A7J9ATJ1-F1
#
_entry.id   AF-A0A7J9ATJ1-F1
#
_cell.length_a   1.000
_cell.length_b   1.000
_cell.length_c   1.000
_cell.angle_alpha   90.00
_cell.angle_beta   90.00
_cell.angle_gamma   90.00
#
_symmetry.space_group_name_H-M   'P 1'
#
loop_
_entity.id
_entity.type
_entity.pdbx_description
1 polymer ?
#
loop_
_entity_poly.entity_id
_entity_poly.type
_entity_poly.pdbx_seq_one_letter_code
_entity_poly.pdbx_strand_id
1 'polypeptide(L)'
;MEMMMLMMMMMIGSMADDTNDVYSPCDDAKVQKLDGFTFGVAFSKKEFFSFENVQLSPCDSRLGLATKSAQLAVFRPKLDEISLLTINGSDLLKAGGYMVAFAGRKYAARSLPIMVADDKNTITSFTL
;
A
#
# COMPACT_ATOMS: atom_id res chain seq x y z
N MET A 1 37.84 23.37 -19.69
CA MET A 1 36.67 22.80 -20.40
C MET A 1 36.32 21.41 -19.89
N GLU A 2 37.31 20.56 -19.57
CA GLU A 2 37.09 19.21 -19.01
C GLU A 2 36.37 19.19 -17.65
N MET A 3 36.66 20.15 -16.77
CA MET A 3 36.00 20.26 -15.46
C MET A 3 34.50 20.59 -15.57
N MET A 4 34.09 21.25 -16.66
CA MET A 4 32.69 21.56 -16.97
C MET A 4 31.93 20.34 -17.50
N MET A 5 32.61 19.46 -18.25
CA MET A 5 32.07 18.15 -18.67
C MET A 5 31.88 17.19 -17.48
N LEU A 6 32.85 17.17 -16.55
CA LEU A 6 32.74 16.39 -15.31
C LEU A 6 31.57 16.84 -14.42
N MET A 7 31.28 18.15 -14.37
CA MET A 7 30.10 18.68 -13.67
C MET A 7 28.78 18.36 -14.41
N MET A 8 28.75 18.35 -15.75
CA MET A 8 27.55 17.96 -16.52
C MET A 8 27.20 16.47 -16.34
N MET A 9 28.19 15.58 -16.18
CA MET A 9 27.95 14.16 -15.92
C MET A 9 27.34 13.88 -14.54
N MET A 10 27.52 14.76 -13.55
CA MET A 10 26.89 14.63 -12.22
C MET A 10 25.42 15.06 -12.20
N MET A 11 24.90 15.64 -13.30
CA MET A 11 23.51 16.13 -13.43
C MET A 11 22.61 15.14 -14.17
N ILE A 12 22.95 13.85 -14.24
CA ILE A 12 22.00 12.82 -14.64
C ILE A 12 21.04 12.64 -13.45
N GLY A 13 20.04 13.52 -13.36
CA GLY A 13 18.91 13.29 -12.49
C GLY A 13 18.33 11.93 -12.86
N SER A 14 18.28 11.01 -11.90
CA SER A 14 17.60 9.73 -12.06
C SER A 14 16.16 10.02 -12.44
N MET A 15 15.83 9.88 -13.72
CA MET A 15 14.44 9.94 -14.16
C MET A 15 13.82 8.65 -13.66
N ALA A 16 13.23 8.72 -12.47
CA ALA A 16 12.35 7.70 -11.94
C ALA A 16 11.09 7.70 -12.82
N ASP A 17 11.15 6.99 -13.94
CA ASP A 17 10.03 6.88 -14.86
C ASP A 17 9.18 5.68 -14.44
N ASP A 18 7.90 5.93 -14.19
CA ASP A 18 6.90 4.92 -13.85
C ASP A 18 6.50 4.22 -15.16
N THR A 19 7.05 3.04 -15.41
CA THR A 19 6.77 2.26 -16.63
C THR A 19 5.62 1.27 -16.43
N ASN A 20 5.13 1.14 -15.20
CA ASN A 20 4.00 0.30 -14.84
C ASN A 20 2.69 1.01 -15.20
N ASP A 21 1.84 0.42 -16.02
CA ASP A 21 0.54 1.00 -16.38
C ASP A 21 -0.63 0.46 -15.52
N VAL A 22 -0.32 -0.31 -14.48
CA VAL A 22 -1.31 -0.93 -13.58
C VAL A 22 -1.56 -0.04 -12.38
N TYR A 23 -2.75 0.56 -12.31
CA TYR A 23 -3.17 1.48 -11.23
C TYR A 23 -4.00 0.82 -10.14
N SER A 24 -4.29 -0.47 -10.29
CA SER A 24 -5.09 -1.23 -9.35
C SER A 24 -4.17 -2.04 -8.44
N PRO A 25 -4.23 -1.87 -7.10
CA PRO A 25 -3.44 -2.66 -6.18
C PRO A 25 -3.83 -4.15 -6.21
N CYS A 26 -4.94 -4.52 -6.85
CA CYS A 26 -5.36 -5.90 -7.00
C CYS A 26 -4.73 -6.61 -8.20
N ASP A 27 -4.34 -5.85 -9.21
CA ASP A 27 -3.79 -6.35 -10.47
C ASP A 27 -2.26 -6.24 -10.48
N ASP A 28 -1.72 -5.33 -9.67
CA ASP A 28 -0.30 -5.10 -9.52
C ASP A 28 0.34 -6.09 -8.53
N ALA A 29 0.72 -7.26 -9.05
CA ALA A 29 1.32 -8.34 -8.26
C ALA A 29 2.80 -8.62 -8.63
N LYS A 30 3.36 -7.86 -9.59
CA LYS A 30 4.71 -8.08 -10.11
C LYS A 30 5.47 -6.77 -10.03
N VAL A 31 6.31 -6.65 -9.01
CA VAL A 31 7.25 -5.55 -8.87
C VAL A 31 8.53 -5.93 -9.64
N GLN A 32 8.89 -5.18 -10.67
CA GLN A 32 10.22 -5.26 -11.27
C GLN A 32 11.10 -4.18 -10.64
N LYS A 33 12.35 -4.09 -11.08
CA LYS A 33 13.21 -3.00 -10.63
C LYS A 33 13.00 -1.81 -11.57
N LEU A 34 12.78 -0.64 -10.99
CA LEU A 34 12.57 0.65 -11.63
C LEU A 34 11.28 0.72 -12.46
N ASP A 35 10.26 -0.09 -12.14
CA ASP A 35 8.96 -0.03 -12.84
C ASP A 35 7.88 0.71 -12.06
N GLY A 36 8.05 0.89 -10.75
CA GLY A 36 7.03 1.47 -9.89
C GLY A 36 5.95 0.44 -9.57
N PHE A 37 5.18 0.69 -8.50
CA PHE A 37 4.15 -0.27 -8.08
C PHE A 37 2.97 0.42 -7.41
N THR A 38 1.83 -0.25 -7.45
CA THR A 38 0.62 0.16 -6.76
C THR A 38 0.30 -0.83 -5.66
N PHE A 39 0.13 -0.33 -4.44
CA PHE A 39 -0.33 -1.14 -3.31
C PHE A 39 -1.44 -0.41 -2.56
N GLY A 40 -2.23 -1.19 -1.83
CA GLY A 40 -3.35 -0.71 -1.03
C GLY A 40 -3.14 -0.96 0.45
N VAL A 41 -3.74 -0.10 1.28
CA VAL A 41 -3.96 -0.34 2.70
C VAL A 41 -5.46 -0.36 2.94
N ALA A 42 -6.00 -1.54 3.22
CA ALA A 42 -7.41 -1.73 3.51
C ALA A 42 -7.65 -1.66 5.02
N PHE A 43 -8.70 -0.95 5.43
CA PHE A 43 -9.14 -0.82 6.80
C PHE A 43 -10.48 -1.53 6.98
N SER A 44 -10.55 -2.44 7.95
CA SER A 44 -11.73 -3.23 8.25
C SER A 44 -11.63 -3.81 9.67
N LYS A 45 -12.61 -4.62 10.08
CA LYS A 45 -12.47 -5.44 11.30
C LYS A 45 -11.51 -6.60 11.04
N LYS A 46 -10.80 -7.04 12.08
CA LYS A 46 -9.80 -8.13 11.99
C LYS A 46 -10.37 -9.39 11.33
N GLU A 47 -11.57 -9.78 11.73
CA GLU A 47 -12.27 -10.97 11.24
C GLU A 47 -12.70 -10.87 9.77
N PHE A 48 -12.77 -9.66 9.21
CA PHE A 48 -13.21 -9.45 7.82
C PHE A 48 -12.09 -9.62 6.80
N PHE A 49 -10.84 -9.77 7.26
CA PHE A 49 -9.70 -10.12 6.40
C PHE A 49 -9.46 -11.63 6.29
N SER A 50 -10.30 -12.44 6.93
CA SER A 50 -10.14 -13.90 6.99
C SER A 50 -11.38 -14.62 6.45
N PHE A 51 -11.16 -15.75 5.79
CA PHE A 51 -12.18 -16.68 5.34
C PHE A 51 -11.74 -18.09 5.73
N GLU A 52 -12.60 -18.83 6.45
CA GLU A 52 -12.28 -20.18 6.92
C GLU A 52 -10.94 -20.28 7.68
N ASN A 53 -10.67 -19.31 8.57
CA ASN A 53 -9.41 -19.16 9.34
C ASN A 53 -8.15 -18.89 8.49
N VAL A 54 -8.29 -18.68 7.19
CA VAL A 54 -7.20 -18.29 6.30
C VAL A 54 -7.34 -16.80 6.00
N GLN A 55 -6.30 -16.02 6.30
CA GLN A 55 -6.26 -14.63 5.86
C GLN A 55 -6.29 -14.61 4.33
N LEU A 56 -7.05 -13.70 3.72
CA LEU A 56 -7.10 -13.50 2.26
C LEU A 56 -6.56 -12.12 1.88
N SER A 57 -6.23 -11.91 0.61
CA SER A 57 -5.95 -10.56 0.11
C SER A 57 -7.24 -9.73 0.20
N PRO A 58 -7.19 -8.43 0.57
CA PRO A 58 -8.33 -7.52 0.48
C PRO A 58 -9.02 -7.47 -0.90
N CYS A 59 -8.34 -7.89 -1.96
CA CYS A 59 -8.90 -8.04 -3.31
C CYS A 59 -9.72 -9.32 -3.52
N ASP A 60 -9.73 -10.25 -2.56
CA ASP A 60 -10.47 -11.49 -2.68
C ASP A 60 -11.97 -11.23 -2.45
N SER A 61 -12.77 -11.49 -3.47
CA SER A 61 -14.22 -11.25 -3.47
C SER A 61 -14.95 -12.02 -2.37
N ARG A 62 -14.38 -13.13 -1.86
CA ARG A 62 -14.96 -13.90 -0.75
C ARG A 62 -14.99 -13.11 0.56
N LEU A 63 -14.13 -12.12 0.72
CA LEU A 63 -14.13 -11.28 1.92
C LEU A 63 -15.32 -10.30 1.95
N GLY A 64 -15.85 -9.90 0.80
CA GLY A 64 -16.96 -8.96 0.70
C GLY A 64 -16.69 -7.63 1.41
N LEU A 65 -15.44 -7.13 1.36
CA LEU A 65 -15.03 -5.92 2.11
C LEU A 65 -15.84 -4.68 1.71
N ALA A 66 -16.18 -4.54 0.42
CA ALA A 66 -16.98 -3.43 -0.09
C ALA A 66 -18.38 -3.35 0.57
N THR A 67 -18.98 -4.48 0.95
CA THR A 67 -20.29 -4.51 1.63
C THR A 67 -20.18 -4.37 3.15
N LYS A 68 -18.96 -4.28 3.69
CA LYS A 68 -18.67 -4.24 5.14
C LYS A 68 -18.09 -2.90 5.58
N SER A 69 -18.35 -1.84 4.81
CA SER A 69 -17.87 -0.47 5.07
C SER A 69 -16.35 -0.38 5.23
N ALA A 70 -15.60 -1.25 4.57
CA ALA A 70 -14.14 -1.18 4.57
C ALA A 70 -13.68 0.10 3.85
N GLN A 71 -12.63 0.73 4.37
CA GLN A 71 -11.98 1.86 3.73
C GLN A 71 -10.70 1.41 3.04
N LEU A 72 -10.29 2.12 2.00
CA LEU A 72 -9.10 1.79 1.21
C LEU A 72 -8.29 3.07 0.98
N ALA A 73 -7.01 3.01 1.31
CA ALA A 73 -6.02 3.96 0.84
C ALA A 73 -5.15 3.27 -0.24
N VAL A 74 -4.88 3.96 -1.34
CA VAL A 74 -4.07 3.44 -2.45
C VAL A 74 -2.85 4.32 -2.60
N PHE A 75 -1.70 3.70 -2.75
CA PHE A 75 -0.42 4.37 -2.90
C PHE A 75 0.27 3.88 -4.16
N ARG A 76 0.89 4.83 -4.88
CA ARG A 76 1.60 4.58 -6.12
C ARG A 76 2.96 5.28 -6.12
N PRO A 77 3.97 4.71 -5.46
CA PRO A 77 5.34 5.16 -5.60
C PRO A 77 5.85 5.00 -7.04
N LYS A 78 6.59 6.00 -7.53
CA LYS A 78 7.23 5.94 -8.87
C LYS A 78 8.50 5.08 -8.91
N LEU A 79 9.04 4.75 -7.74
CA LEU A 79 10.20 3.90 -7.53
C LEU A 79 9.77 2.73 -6.67
N ASP A 80 10.51 1.62 -6.71
CA ASP A 80 10.21 0.42 -5.90
C ASP A 80 10.66 0.56 -4.43
N GLU A 81 10.92 1.78 -3.99
CA GLU A 81 11.31 2.12 -2.63
C GLU A 81 10.34 3.17 -2.06
N ILE A 82 9.84 2.89 -0.86
CA ILE A 82 9.07 3.83 -0.06
C ILE A 82 10.03 4.37 1.01
N SER A 83 10.38 5.65 0.92
CA SER A 83 11.21 6.32 1.94
C SER A 83 10.38 6.92 3.08
N LEU A 84 9.09 7.20 2.84
CA LEU A 84 8.18 7.76 3.84
C LEU A 84 6.72 7.52 3.44
N LEU A 85 5.96 6.80 4.28
CA LEU A 85 4.51 6.68 4.16
C LEU A 85 3.83 7.24 5.42
N THR A 86 3.13 8.37 5.28
CA THR A 86 2.32 8.94 6.37
C THR A 86 0.84 8.78 6.07
N ILE A 87 0.11 8.14 6.98
CA ILE A 87 -1.35 7.99 6.90
C ILE A 87 -1.97 8.78 8.05
N ASN A 88 -2.69 9.86 7.72
CA ASN A 88 -3.46 10.65 8.67
C ASN A 88 -4.92 10.19 8.65
N GLY A 89 -5.38 9.59 9.76
CA GLY A 89 -6.74 9.07 9.88
C GLY A 89 -7.38 9.48 11.20
N SER A 90 -8.52 10.17 11.14
CA SER A 90 -9.27 10.58 12.34
C SER A 90 -10.41 9.62 12.70
N ASP A 91 -10.70 8.61 11.88
CA ASP A 91 -11.90 7.76 12.02
C ASP A 91 -11.62 6.27 11.71
N LEU A 92 -10.41 5.80 12.01
CA LEU A 92 -9.99 4.41 11.77
C LEU A 92 -10.82 3.39 12.56
N LEU A 93 -11.39 3.80 13.70
CA LEU A 93 -12.31 2.97 14.47
C LEU A 93 -13.61 2.69 13.71
N LYS A 94 -14.19 3.70 13.02
CA LYS A 94 -15.38 3.49 12.17
C LYS A 94 -15.09 2.59 10.98
N ALA A 95 -13.85 2.60 10.49
CA ALA A 95 -13.39 1.69 9.46
C ALA A 95 -13.16 0.25 9.97
N GLY A 96 -13.23 0.01 11.29
CA GLY A 96 -13.10 -1.32 11.89
C GLY A 96 -11.82 -1.56 12.70
N GLY A 97 -10.94 -0.55 12.82
CA GLY A 97 -9.83 -0.54 13.76
C GLY A 97 -8.62 -1.40 13.40
N TYR A 98 -8.66 -2.15 12.29
CA TYR A 98 -7.52 -2.91 11.78
C TYR A 98 -7.18 -2.51 10.34
N MET A 99 -5.90 -2.65 9.99
CA MET A 99 -5.42 -2.44 8.63
C MET A 99 -4.65 -3.64 8.10
N VAL A 100 -4.71 -3.83 6.78
CA VAL A 100 -3.89 -4.78 6.01
C VAL A 100 -3.33 -4.08 4.79
N ALA A 101 -2.01 -4.04 4.66
CA ALA A 101 -1.35 -3.63 3.42
C ALA A 101 -1.36 -4.81 2.44
N PHE A 102 -1.59 -4.56 1.16
CA PHE A 102 -1.67 -5.59 0.14
C PHE A 102 -1.28 -5.10 -1.26
N ALA A 103 -0.76 -6.03 -2.06
CA ALA A 103 -0.56 -5.89 -3.50
C ALA A 103 -0.86 -7.23 -4.19
N GLY A 104 -1.66 -7.20 -5.24
CA GLY A 104 -2.19 -8.35 -5.95
C GLY A 104 -3.44 -8.98 -5.34
N ARG A 105 -4.09 -9.83 -6.15
CA ARG A 105 -5.26 -10.64 -5.76
C ARG A 105 -4.91 -12.10 -5.48
N LYS A 106 -4.19 -12.76 -6.40
CA LYS A 106 -3.80 -14.17 -6.31
C LYS A 106 -2.29 -14.25 -6.06
N TYR A 107 -1.87 -14.96 -5.00
CA TYR A 107 -0.48 -14.93 -4.48
C TYR A 107 -0.02 -13.52 -4.07
N ALA A 108 -0.96 -12.73 -3.56
CA ALA A 108 -0.75 -11.35 -3.13
C ALA A 108 0.25 -11.24 -2.00
N ALA A 109 1.15 -10.26 -2.08
CA ALA A 109 1.88 -9.79 -0.91
C ALA A 109 0.87 -9.11 0.03
N ARG A 110 0.91 -9.46 1.31
CA ARG A 110 0.03 -8.85 2.31
C ARG A 110 0.68 -8.85 3.68
N SER A 111 0.40 -7.82 4.47
CA SER A 111 0.76 -7.79 5.88
C SER A 111 -0.20 -8.64 6.71
N LEU A 112 0.17 -8.92 7.97
CA LEU A 112 -0.80 -9.36 8.97
C LEU A 112 -1.79 -8.20 9.28
N PRO A 113 -2.98 -8.48 9.83
CA PRO A 113 -3.88 -7.45 10.33
C PRO A 113 -3.26 -6.75 11.54
N ILE A 114 -3.03 -5.44 11.41
CA ILE A 114 -2.44 -4.60 12.46
C ILE A 114 -3.53 -3.72 13.05
N MET A 115 -3.64 -3.68 14.38
CA MET A 115 -4.60 -2.82 15.07
C MET A 115 -4.13 -1.37 15.01
N VAL A 116 -5.01 -0.48 14.57
CA VAL A 116 -4.77 0.96 14.44
C VAL A 116 -5.76 1.80 15.26
N ALA A 117 -6.87 1.22 15.70
CA ALA A 117 -7.78 1.86 16.64
C ALA A 117 -8.57 0.83 17.46
N ASP A 118 -8.87 1.20 18.70
CA ASP A 118 -9.83 0.55 19.59
C ASP A 118 -10.73 1.60 20.26
N ASP A 119 -11.59 1.20 21.19
CA ASP A 119 -12.53 2.11 21.88
C ASP A 119 -11.84 3.16 22.78
N LYS A 120 -10.53 3.01 23.05
CA LYS A 120 -9.76 3.87 23.97
C LYS A 120 -8.66 4.65 23.26
N ASN A 121 -8.08 4.11 22.19
CA ASN A 121 -6.89 4.62 21.52
C ASN A 121 -7.07 4.58 20.01
N THR A 122 -6.61 5.63 19.33
CA THR A 122 -6.54 5.67 17.86
C THR A 122 -5.16 6.15 17.44
N ILE A 123 -4.51 5.39 16.57
CA ILE A 123 -3.28 5.80 15.89
C ILE A 123 -3.67 6.85 14.86
N THR A 124 -3.25 8.09 15.07
CA THR A 124 -3.57 9.22 14.18
C THR A 124 -2.55 9.40 13.06
N SER A 125 -1.32 8.90 13.26
CA SER A 125 -0.23 8.92 12.29
C SER A 125 0.73 7.78 12.56
N PHE A 126 1.24 7.15 11.50
CA PHE A 126 2.35 6.22 11.55
C PHE A 126 3.22 6.40 10.30
N THR A 127 4.48 6.01 10.44
CA THR A 127 5.49 6.08 9.38
C THR A 127 6.09 4.69 9.20
N LEU A 128 6.14 4.24 7.95
CA LEU A 128 6.86 3.04 7.50
C LEU A 128 8.12 3.45 6.73
#